data_AF-A0A950RKV0-F1
#
_entry.id   AF-A0A950RKV0-F1
#
_cell.length_a   1.000
_cell.length_b   1.000
_cell.length_c   1.000
_cell.angle_alpha   90.00
_cell.angle_beta   90.00
_cell.angle_gamma   90.00
#
_symmetry.space_group_name_H-M   'P 1'
#
loop_
_entity.id
_entity.type
_entity.pdbx_description
1 polymer ?
#
loop_
_entity_poly.entity_id
_entity_poly.type
_entity_poly.pdbx_seq_one_letter_code
_entity_poly.pdbx_strand_id
1 'polypeptide(L)'
;MPPQVGPVMPFRYVEVENCPSPLDRETVRQVVAHYPFQDTAATFTCSDPQLNDIWDLCHYTMKATSFCGVFVDGDRERTPYEADAYINQLGYYCCDREYTLARSSHEYLLEHPTWPTEWKQHSILMAWADYLYTGDTTSLAAHYDQLKTEKLLTRAARADGLLQINLQPGPEGRPDLVDWPVGERDGYQMRPVNTVVNAFHYRTLVCMGDLAQALGKQAEAKHFRQQAVKIREVFNEKLFDPQTALYVDGEGSRHSSLHANMFPLAFGLVPPERRQRVAEFVKSRGMACSVYGAQYLLEALFDNGQADHAIALMTAATDRSWRHMIRDLGTTITLEAWDTKYKPNQDWNHAWGAAPANILPRKLMGVEPLEAGFHKVRIRPQPGSLKWARLDLPTIRGPVHVEFQSSPARFTLSVRLPANTRAEVWVPATPSSGEATVLVDGLRRRGQQVGEFLVIEPVGSGAHSFQTERGSK
;
A
#
# COMPACT_ATOMS: atom_id res chain seq x y z
N MET A 1 -0.32 29.85 1.14
CA MET A 1 -1.77 30.03 0.91
C MET A 1 -2.09 31.47 0.59
N PRO A 2 -3.19 31.75 -0.15
CA PRO A 2 -3.67 33.11 -0.34
C PRO A 2 -3.99 33.79 1.01
N PRO A 3 -3.61 35.06 1.21
CA PRO A 3 -3.81 35.77 2.49
C PRO A 3 -5.26 35.77 2.99
N GLN A 4 -6.24 35.75 2.08
CA GLN A 4 -7.67 35.77 2.40
C GLN A 4 -8.21 34.50 3.07
N VAL A 5 -7.46 33.38 3.05
CA VAL A 5 -7.88 32.14 3.73
C VAL A 5 -7.66 32.23 5.24
N GLY A 6 -6.70 33.05 5.68
CA GLY A 6 -6.31 33.17 7.08
C GLY A 6 -5.59 31.92 7.63
N PRO A 7 -5.35 31.87 8.95
CA PRO A 7 -4.79 30.70 9.62
C PRO A 7 -5.71 29.49 9.49
N VAL A 8 -5.13 28.33 9.17
CA VAL A 8 -5.85 27.05 9.09
C VAL A 8 -5.24 26.08 10.09
N MET A 9 -6.09 25.47 10.91
CA MET A 9 -5.73 24.40 11.84
C MET A 9 -6.72 23.25 11.68
N PRO A 10 -6.28 21.99 11.73
CA PRO A 10 -7.16 20.84 11.85
C PRO A 10 -7.69 20.77 13.28
N PHE A 11 -9.00 20.65 13.42
CA PHE A 11 -9.64 20.49 14.73
C PHE A 11 -10.99 19.77 14.59
N ARG A 12 -11.40 19.14 15.69
CA ARG A 12 -12.77 18.65 15.89
C ARG A 12 -13.52 19.42 16.98
N TYR A 13 -12.78 19.93 17.97
CA TYR A 13 -13.31 20.66 19.11
C TYR A 13 -12.69 22.06 19.16
N VAL A 14 -13.49 23.05 19.54
CA VAL A 14 -13.03 24.44 19.76
C VAL A 14 -13.59 24.90 21.09
N GLU A 15 -12.73 25.46 21.92
CA GLU A 15 -13.12 26.20 23.12
C GLU A 15 -13.09 27.70 22.80
N VAL A 16 -14.15 28.42 23.18
CA VAL A 16 -14.25 29.86 22.99
C VAL A 16 -14.48 30.51 24.35
N GLU A 17 -13.44 31.13 24.89
CA GLU A 17 -13.51 31.85 26.16
C GLU A 17 -13.98 33.30 25.96
N ASN A 18 -14.68 33.85 26.95
CA ASN A 18 -15.16 35.25 26.96
C ASN A 18 -16.00 35.63 25.73
N CYS A 19 -16.78 34.70 25.18
CA CYS A 19 -17.60 34.97 24.00
C CYS A 19 -18.64 36.07 24.31
N PRO A 20 -18.67 37.18 23.53
CA PRO A 20 -19.58 38.31 23.80
C PRO A 20 -21.04 38.01 23.43
N SER A 21 -21.31 36.83 22.84
CA SER A 21 -22.63 36.39 22.41
C SER A 21 -22.82 34.89 22.67
N PRO A 22 -24.07 34.40 22.74
CA PRO A 22 -24.33 32.96 22.73
C PRO A 22 -23.70 32.29 21.50
N LEU A 23 -23.22 31.05 21.67
CA LEU A 23 -22.74 30.21 20.57
C LEU A 23 -23.86 29.28 20.12
N ASP A 24 -24.21 29.36 18.84
CA ASP A 24 -25.17 28.52 18.16
C ASP A 24 -24.76 28.27 16.70
N ARG A 25 -25.60 27.57 15.95
CA ARG A 25 -25.34 27.23 14.54
C ARG A 25 -25.38 28.43 13.59
N GLU A 26 -25.94 29.55 14.02
CA GLU A 26 -26.04 30.78 13.23
C GLU A 26 -24.81 31.69 13.45
N THR A 27 -24.22 31.63 14.63
CA THR A 27 -23.08 32.47 15.07
C THR A 27 -21.72 31.82 14.85
N VAL A 28 -21.63 30.48 14.84
CA VAL A 28 -20.39 29.75 14.59
C VAL A 28 -20.51 28.84 13.38
N ARG A 29 -19.56 28.95 12.47
CA ARG A 29 -19.44 28.06 11.31
C ARG A 29 -18.01 27.55 11.18
N GLN A 30 -17.86 26.27 10.83
CA GLN A 30 -16.59 25.73 10.40
C GLN A 30 -16.38 26.07 8.92
N VAL A 31 -15.17 26.53 8.58
CA VAL A 31 -14.72 26.68 7.19
C VAL A 31 -13.64 25.64 6.97
N VAL A 32 -13.84 24.76 5.99
CA VAL A 32 -12.90 23.68 5.68
C VAL A 32 -12.04 24.10 4.50
N ALA A 33 -10.73 23.88 4.62
CA ALA A 33 -9.77 24.07 3.54
C ALA A 33 -9.00 22.76 3.32
N HIS A 34 -9.12 22.21 2.11
CA HIS A 34 -8.36 21.04 1.65
C HIS A 34 -8.09 21.19 0.15
N TYR A 35 -7.16 20.40 -0.38
CA TYR A 35 -6.97 20.30 -1.83
C TYR A 35 -8.25 19.74 -2.50
N PRO A 36 -8.60 20.11 -3.74
CA PRO A 36 -9.78 19.55 -4.42
C PRO A 36 -9.84 18.03 -4.32
N PHE A 37 -10.99 17.53 -3.86
CA PHE A 37 -11.24 16.11 -3.63
C PHE A 37 -12.69 15.79 -3.96
N GLN A 38 -12.93 14.82 -4.83
CA GLN A 38 -14.27 14.40 -5.24
C GLN A 38 -14.75 13.23 -4.38
N ASP A 39 -15.57 13.51 -3.36
CA ASP A 39 -16.03 12.52 -2.37
C ASP A 39 -16.74 11.29 -2.97
N THR A 40 -17.29 11.40 -4.18
CA THR A 40 -18.03 10.33 -4.86
C THR A 40 -17.27 9.69 -6.02
N ALA A 41 -15.98 10.04 -6.21
CA ALA A 41 -15.18 9.48 -7.32
C ALA A 41 -14.91 7.99 -7.12
N ALA A 42 -14.71 7.56 -5.87
CA ALA A 42 -14.62 6.17 -5.48
C ALA A 42 -15.73 5.78 -4.50
N THR A 43 -16.21 4.54 -4.59
CA THR A 43 -17.08 3.97 -3.55
C THR A 43 -16.67 2.53 -3.26
N PHE A 44 -16.73 2.14 -1.99
CA PHE A 44 -16.55 0.76 -1.55
C PHE A 44 -17.61 0.41 -0.53
N THR A 45 -18.17 -0.79 -0.64
CA THR A 45 -19.06 -1.34 0.38
C THR A 45 -19.02 -2.86 0.34
N CYS A 46 -19.18 -3.50 1.49
CA CYS A 46 -19.17 -4.95 1.62
C CYS A 46 -20.10 -5.46 2.71
N SER A 47 -20.17 -6.80 2.83
CA SER A 47 -21.01 -7.49 3.80
C SER A 47 -20.59 -7.34 5.26
N ASP A 48 -19.38 -6.81 5.54
CA ASP A 48 -18.92 -6.51 6.89
C ASP A 48 -19.04 -4.99 7.16
N PRO A 49 -19.98 -4.56 8.03
CA PRO A 49 -20.16 -3.14 8.33
C PRO A 49 -18.92 -2.50 8.98
N GLN A 50 -18.06 -3.27 9.65
CA GLN A 50 -16.84 -2.71 10.24
C GLN A 50 -15.82 -2.32 9.17
N LEU A 51 -15.70 -3.11 8.10
CA LEU A 51 -14.85 -2.74 6.96
C LEU A 51 -15.37 -1.52 6.21
N ASN A 52 -16.70 -1.34 6.15
CA ASN A 52 -17.30 -0.15 5.54
C ASN A 52 -16.90 1.12 6.34
N ASP A 53 -17.01 1.08 7.66
CA ASP A 53 -16.59 2.20 8.51
C ASP A 53 -15.08 2.47 8.44
N ILE A 54 -14.27 1.41 8.30
CA ILE A 54 -12.82 1.53 8.10
C ILE A 54 -12.51 2.20 6.75
N TRP A 55 -13.22 1.83 5.68
CA TRP A 55 -13.12 2.51 4.39
C TRP A 55 -13.45 4.00 4.53
N ASP A 56 -14.58 4.34 5.17
CA ASP A 56 -15.01 5.73 5.32
C ASP A 56 -13.99 6.57 6.10
N LEU A 57 -13.43 6.02 7.19
CA LEU A 57 -12.36 6.66 7.98
C LEU A 57 -11.13 6.96 7.11
N CYS A 58 -10.67 5.97 6.35
CA CYS A 58 -9.45 6.09 5.57
C CYS A 58 -9.66 6.98 4.33
N HIS A 59 -10.82 6.89 3.68
CA HIS A 59 -11.23 7.74 2.57
C HIS A 59 -11.27 9.22 2.99
N TYR A 60 -11.87 9.53 4.14
CA TYR A 60 -11.85 10.88 4.69
C TYR A 60 -10.43 11.35 5.04
N THR A 61 -9.56 10.46 5.52
CA THR A 61 -8.16 10.79 5.81
C THR A 61 -7.42 11.25 4.55
N MET A 62 -7.62 10.60 3.40
CA MET A 62 -7.00 11.01 2.13
C MET A 62 -7.37 12.45 1.76
N LYS A 63 -8.63 12.83 1.95
CA LYS A 63 -9.11 14.20 1.75
C LYS A 63 -8.45 15.20 2.72
N ALA A 64 -8.38 14.83 3.99
CA ALA A 64 -8.02 15.74 5.08
C ALA A 64 -6.51 15.97 5.27
N THR A 65 -5.65 15.10 4.72
CA THR A 65 -4.19 15.12 4.93
C THR A 65 -3.41 15.74 3.75
N SER A 66 -4.09 16.60 2.99
CA SER A 66 -3.47 17.46 1.98
C SER A 66 -3.41 18.91 2.46
N PHE A 67 -2.27 19.56 2.33
CA PHE A 67 -2.13 20.96 2.71
C PHE A 67 -1.20 21.72 1.75
N CYS A 68 -1.63 22.89 1.31
CA CYS A 68 -0.86 23.76 0.41
C CYS A 68 -0.35 23.09 -0.89
N GLY A 69 -1.05 22.09 -1.42
CA GLY A 69 -0.69 21.43 -2.67
C GLY A 69 0.38 20.34 -2.53
N VAL A 70 0.66 19.88 -1.30
CA VAL A 70 1.46 18.69 -1.02
C VAL A 70 0.76 17.78 0.00
N PHE A 71 1.12 16.50 0.01
CA PHE A 71 0.81 15.59 1.09
C PHE A 71 1.61 15.97 2.33
N VAL A 72 0.95 15.92 3.48
CA VAL A 72 1.58 16.12 4.78
C VAL A 72 1.28 14.92 5.67
N ASP A 73 2.15 14.68 6.64
CA ASP A 73 2.01 13.63 7.64
C ASP A 73 0.76 13.81 8.50
N GLY A 74 0.63 14.96 9.17
CA GLY A 74 -0.43 15.28 10.11
C GLY A 74 -0.42 16.74 10.56
N ASP A 75 -1.01 17.03 11.72
CA ASP A 75 -1.14 18.40 12.23
C ASP A 75 0.16 18.97 12.83
N ARG A 76 0.91 18.15 13.56
CA ARG A 76 1.96 18.66 14.43
C ARG A 76 3.17 19.11 13.63
N GLU A 77 3.61 18.32 12.65
CA GLU A 77 4.78 18.64 11.83
C GLU A 77 4.39 19.26 10.49
N ARG A 78 3.22 18.90 9.94
CA ARG A 78 2.70 19.36 8.63
C ARG A 78 3.76 19.26 7.54
N THR A 79 4.56 18.21 7.60
CA THR A 79 5.75 18.03 6.78
C THR A 79 5.53 16.87 5.82
N PRO A 80 5.89 17.03 4.53
CA PRO A 80 5.92 15.90 3.62
C PRO A 80 7.02 14.92 4.05
N TYR A 81 6.66 13.65 4.21
CA TYR A 81 7.59 12.54 4.40
C TYR A 81 7.35 11.48 3.32
N GLU A 82 8.41 10.85 2.81
CA GLU A 82 8.30 9.96 1.64
C GLU A 82 7.47 8.70 1.91
N ALA A 83 7.54 8.14 3.13
CA ALA A 83 6.72 6.99 3.50
C ALA A 83 5.23 7.33 3.57
N ASP A 84 4.89 8.43 4.24
CA ASP A 84 3.54 8.98 4.29
C ASP A 84 3.02 9.30 2.90
N ALA A 85 3.80 10.02 2.10
CA ALA A 85 3.43 10.44 0.77
C ALA A 85 3.22 9.24 -0.16
N TYR A 86 3.95 8.13 0.00
CA TYR A 86 3.71 6.91 -0.76
C TYR A 86 2.38 6.22 -0.37
N ILE A 87 2.08 6.07 0.92
CA ILE A 87 0.80 5.51 1.38
C ILE A 87 -0.35 6.42 0.94
N ASN A 88 -0.18 7.74 1.08
CA ASN A 88 -1.14 8.75 0.66
C ASN A 88 -1.33 8.70 -0.86
N GLN A 89 -0.27 8.61 -1.68
CA GLN A 89 -0.37 8.44 -3.13
C GLN A 89 -1.20 7.21 -3.51
N LEU A 90 -0.89 6.06 -2.91
CA LEU A 90 -1.63 4.82 -3.19
C LEU A 90 -3.10 4.94 -2.80
N GLY A 91 -3.41 5.57 -1.66
CA GLY A 91 -4.78 5.79 -1.19
C GLY A 91 -5.52 6.80 -2.04
N TYR A 92 -4.92 7.95 -2.34
CA TYR A 92 -5.51 9.01 -3.16
C TYR A 92 -5.85 8.50 -4.56
N TYR A 93 -4.96 7.71 -5.18
CA TYR A 93 -5.22 7.07 -6.48
C TYR A 93 -6.35 6.03 -6.45
N CYS A 94 -6.78 5.62 -5.26
CA CYS A 94 -7.93 4.75 -5.04
C CYS A 94 -9.19 5.49 -4.58
N CYS A 95 -9.09 6.76 -4.18
CA CYS A 95 -10.21 7.57 -3.72
C CYS A 95 -10.64 8.64 -4.74
N ASP A 96 -9.72 9.14 -5.55
CA ASP A 96 -9.98 10.20 -6.54
C ASP A 96 -9.21 9.93 -7.85
N ARG A 97 -9.64 10.60 -8.93
CA ARG A 97 -8.95 10.63 -10.23
C ARG A 97 -8.05 11.86 -10.36
N GLU A 98 -7.39 12.25 -9.28
CA GLU A 98 -6.44 13.36 -9.24
C GLU A 98 -5.03 12.81 -8.97
N TYR A 99 -4.09 13.11 -9.87
CA TYR A 99 -2.74 12.55 -9.84
C TYR A 99 -1.65 13.61 -9.60
N THR A 100 -1.99 14.89 -9.72
CA THR A 100 -1.03 16.00 -9.66
C THR A 100 -0.56 16.24 -8.24
N LEU A 101 -1.41 16.10 -7.23
CA LEU A 101 -1.02 16.30 -5.83
C LEU A 101 0.08 15.33 -5.42
N ALA A 102 -0.06 14.06 -5.78
CA ALA A 102 0.95 13.05 -5.49
C ALA A 102 2.26 13.31 -6.22
N ARG A 103 2.19 13.69 -7.50
CA ARG A 103 3.36 14.05 -8.31
C ARG A 103 4.09 15.26 -7.73
N SER A 104 3.37 16.34 -7.43
CA SER A 104 3.95 17.55 -6.82
C SER A 104 4.58 17.26 -5.47
N SER A 105 3.96 16.40 -4.65
CA SER A 105 4.51 15.97 -3.36
C SER A 105 5.81 15.19 -3.53
N HIS A 106 5.85 14.28 -4.52
CA HIS A 106 7.04 13.53 -4.84
C HIS A 106 8.18 14.43 -5.33
N GLU A 107 7.91 15.34 -6.27
CA GLU A 107 8.88 16.32 -6.79
C GLU A 107 9.44 17.20 -5.66
N TYR A 108 8.58 17.68 -4.75
CA TYR A 108 9.03 18.39 -3.56
C TYR A 108 10.00 17.56 -2.70
N LEU A 109 9.66 16.30 -2.42
CA LEU A 109 10.48 15.37 -1.61
C LEU A 109 11.78 14.96 -2.29
N LEU A 110 11.85 14.99 -3.62
CA LEU A 110 13.09 14.77 -4.34
C LEU A 110 14.11 15.86 -3.98
N GLU A 111 13.68 17.12 -3.92
CA GLU A 111 14.51 18.29 -3.58
C GLU A 111 14.69 18.47 -2.06
N HIS A 112 13.73 18.01 -1.26
CA HIS A 112 13.70 18.16 0.20
C HIS A 112 13.63 16.78 0.89
N PRO A 113 14.63 15.90 0.68
CA PRO A 113 14.57 14.55 1.21
C PRO A 113 14.69 14.53 2.73
N THR A 114 14.01 13.56 3.34
CA THR A 114 14.01 13.43 4.80
C THR A 114 15.13 12.49 5.28
N TRP A 115 15.19 12.26 6.59
CA TRP A 115 16.34 11.62 7.24
C TRP A 115 16.38 10.08 7.12
N PRO A 116 15.27 9.31 7.14
CA PRO A 116 15.35 7.85 7.16
C PRO A 116 15.91 7.25 5.87
N THR A 117 16.67 6.18 6.02
CA THR A 117 17.29 5.46 4.90
C THR A 117 16.24 4.97 3.91
N GLU A 118 15.25 4.23 4.39
CA GLU A 118 14.23 3.56 3.57
C GLU A 118 13.27 4.56 2.93
N TRP A 119 13.10 5.74 3.51
CA TRP A 119 12.17 6.75 2.99
C TRP A 119 12.67 7.32 1.66
N LYS A 120 13.98 7.46 1.47
CA LYS A 120 14.56 7.83 0.16
C LYS A 120 14.23 6.81 -0.93
N GLN A 121 14.16 5.53 -0.56
CA GLN A 121 13.81 4.46 -1.49
C GLN A 121 12.31 4.50 -1.87
N HIS A 122 11.44 5.06 -1.03
CA HIS A 122 10.03 5.26 -1.38
C HIS A 122 9.87 6.22 -2.58
N SER A 123 10.76 7.19 -2.80
CA SER A 123 10.72 8.05 -3.99
C SER A 123 10.71 7.23 -5.30
N ILE A 124 11.45 6.12 -5.36
CA ILE A 124 11.45 5.24 -6.54
C ILE A 124 10.11 4.50 -6.68
N LEU A 125 9.52 4.08 -5.55
CA LEU A 125 8.19 3.47 -5.55
C LEU A 125 7.11 4.47 -5.99
N MET A 126 7.22 5.73 -5.56
CA MET A 126 6.32 6.81 -5.95
C MET A 126 6.42 7.16 -7.44
N ALA A 127 7.64 7.23 -7.98
CA ALA A 127 7.87 7.42 -9.41
C ALA A 127 7.25 6.28 -10.24
N TRP A 128 7.42 5.03 -9.77
CA TRP A 128 6.83 3.86 -10.42
C TRP A 128 5.30 3.89 -10.35
N ALA A 129 4.72 4.18 -9.18
CA ALA A 129 3.27 4.29 -9.02
C ALA A 129 2.69 5.40 -9.91
N ASP A 130 3.33 6.56 -9.98
CA ASP A 130 2.86 7.67 -10.83
C ASP A 130 2.84 7.27 -12.32
N TYR A 131 3.94 6.74 -12.84
CA TYR A 131 4.00 6.27 -14.22
C TYR A 131 2.99 5.14 -14.47
N LEU A 132 2.89 4.16 -13.57
CA LEU A 132 2.01 3.02 -13.75
C LEU A 132 0.52 3.42 -13.76
N TYR A 133 0.12 4.38 -12.93
CA TYR A 133 -1.27 4.83 -12.85
C TYR A 133 -1.65 5.83 -13.95
N THR A 134 -0.70 6.62 -14.45
CA THR A 134 -0.98 7.72 -15.40
C THR A 134 -0.49 7.46 -16.83
N GLY A 135 0.57 6.67 -16.99
CA GLY A 135 1.30 6.55 -18.26
C GLY A 135 2.19 7.74 -18.60
N ASP A 136 2.25 8.76 -17.73
CA ASP A 136 3.05 9.97 -17.93
C ASP A 136 4.50 9.73 -17.51
N THR A 137 5.43 9.98 -18.43
CA THR A 137 6.87 9.83 -18.19
C THR A 137 7.57 11.17 -17.93
N THR A 138 6.85 12.29 -17.91
CA THR A 138 7.45 13.64 -17.87
C THR A 138 8.26 13.87 -16.60
N SER A 139 7.63 13.71 -15.42
CA SER A 139 8.30 13.84 -14.12
C SER A 139 9.41 12.80 -13.95
N LEU A 140 9.11 11.55 -14.31
CA LEU A 140 10.10 10.47 -14.32
C LEU A 140 11.35 10.83 -15.13
N ALA A 141 11.18 11.33 -16.36
CA ALA A 141 12.30 11.67 -17.25
C ALA A 141 13.14 12.82 -16.67
N ALA A 142 12.50 13.82 -16.07
CA ALA A 142 13.17 14.97 -15.45
C ALA A 142 14.04 14.57 -14.25
N HIS A 143 13.61 13.58 -13.46
CA HIS A 143 14.25 13.20 -12.20
C HIS A 143 14.95 11.83 -12.22
N TYR A 144 15.01 11.16 -13.38
CA TYR A 144 15.52 9.79 -13.51
C TYR A 144 16.93 9.60 -12.94
N ASP A 145 17.86 10.53 -13.22
CA ASP A 145 19.23 10.40 -12.74
C ASP A 145 19.31 10.55 -11.21
N GLN A 146 18.51 11.44 -10.62
CA GLN A 146 18.43 11.59 -9.17
C GLN A 146 17.89 10.32 -8.49
N LEU A 147 16.84 9.71 -9.06
CA LEU A 147 16.30 8.43 -8.60
C LEU A 147 17.39 7.33 -8.65
N LYS A 148 18.11 7.26 -9.75
CA LYS A 148 19.18 6.29 -9.99
C LYS A 148 20.39 6.44 -9.06
N THR A 149 20.82 7.65 -8.75
CA THR A 149 22.08 7.86 -8.02
C THR A 149 21.87 8.05 -6.53
N GLU A 150 20.93 8.92 -6.15
CA GLU A 150 20.73 9.34 -4.76
C GLU A 150 19.73 8.43 -4.04
N LYS A 151 18.59 8.15 -4.68
CA LYS A 151 17.46 7.46 -4.03
C LYS A 151 17.64 5.93 -4.01
N LEU A 152 18.40 5.37 -4.95
CA LEU A 152 18.85 3.96 -4.92
C LEU A 152 19.94 3.68 -3.86
N LEU A 153 20.52 4.72 -3.25
CA LEU A 153 21.58 4.61 -2.23
C LEU A 153 22.82 3.85 -2.72
N THR A 154 23.16 3.97 -4.01
CA THR A 154 24.23 3.19 -4.66
C THR A 154 25.59 3.28 -3.96
N ARG A 155 25.90 4.39 -3.29
CA ARG A 155 27.15 4.58 -2.52
C ARG A 155 27.25 3.72 -1.26
N ALA A 156 26.14 3.21 -0.75
CA ALA A 156 26.09 2.33 0.41
C ALA A 156 26.19 0.83 0.04
N ALA A 157 26.22 0.50 -1.25
CA ALA A 157 26.32 -0.88 -1.71
C ALA A 157 27.72 -1.45 -1.48
N ARG A 158 27.80 -2.65 -0.90
CA ARG A 158 29.03 -3.44 -0.79
C ARG A 158 29.38 -4.12 -2.13
N ALA A 159 30.51 -4.82 -2.17
CA ALA A 159 30.92 -5.61 -3.33
C ALA A 159 29.92 -6.73 -3.72
N ASP A 160 29.23 -7.32 -2.74
CA ASP A 160 28.16 -8.30 -2.98
C ASP A 160 26.82 -7.64 -3.38
N GLY A 161 26.72 -6.31 -3.26
CA GLY A 161 25.59 -5.50 -3.69
C GLY A 161 24.60 -5.14 -2.57
N LEU A 162 24.64 -5.82 -1.41
CA LEU A 162 23.80 -5.42 -0.28
C LEU A 162 24.19 -4.03 0.21
N LEU A 163 23.20 -3.26 0.63
CA LEU A 163 23.42 -1.99 1.30
C LEU A 163 23.90 -2.24 2.72
N GLN A 164 24.98 -1.54 3.09
CA GLN A 164 25.47 -1.44 4.46
C GLN A 164 25.41 0.01 4.91
N ILE A 165 24.53 0.30 5.85
CA ILE A 165 24.34 1.63 6.40
C ILE A 165 25.18 1.76 7.67
N ASN A 166 26.04 2.78 7.71
CA ASN A 166 26.81 3.08 8.90
C ASN A 166 25.89 3.70 9.95
N LEU A 167 25.58 2.94 10.99
CA LEU A 167 24.73 3.35 12.13
C LEU A 167 25.39 4.39 13.06
N GLN A 168 26.47 5.06 12.64
CA GLN A 168 27.17 6.00 13.53
C GLN A 168 26.36 7.30 13.70
N PRO A 169 26.22 7.80 14.93
CA PRO A 169 25.64 9.11 15.18
C PRO A 169 26.61 10.20 14.70
N GLY A 170 26.14 11.01 13.76
CA GLY A 170 26.78 12.21 13.25
C GLY A 170 25.74 13.05 12.51
N PRO A 171 26.03 14.30 12.13
CA PRO A 171 25.08 15.15 11.41
C PRO A 171 24.62 14.55 10.05
N GLU A 172 25.39 13.61 9.50
CA GLU A 172 25.05 12.84 8.30
C GLU A 172 24.63 11.38 8.58
N GLY A 173 24.58 10.96 9.85
CA GLY A 173 24.16 9.61 10.25
C GLY A 173 22.69 9.42 9.93
N ARG A 174 22.38 8.53 8.99
CA ARG A 174 21.01 8.18 8.59
C ARG A 174 20.63 6.89 9.30
N PRO A 175 19.93 6.94 10.45
CA PRO A 175 19.50 5.70 11.10
C PRO A 175 18.39 5.06 10.27
N ASP A 176 18.52 3.75 10.07
CA ASP A 176 17.43 2.93 9.56
C ASP A 176 16.21 3.05 10.48
N LEU A 177 15.02 3.19 9.89
CA LEU A 177 13.81 3.34 10.68
C LEU A 177 13.15 1.99 10.96
N VAL A 178 13.04 1.10 9.96
CA VAL A 178 12.26 -0.16 10.00
C VAL A 178 10.77 0.02 10.29
N ASP A 179 10.43 0.63 11.43
CA ASP A 179 9.09 0.98 11.87
C ASP A 179 9.10 2.13 12.89
N TRP A 180 7.95 2.78 13.07
CA TRP A 180 7.73 3.91 13.97
C TRP A 180 6.37 3.84 14.70
N PRO A 181 6.33 4.05 16.03
CA PRO A 181 7.44 4.34 16.93
C PRO A 181 8.38 3.15 17.14
N VAL A 182 9.55 3.39 17.74
CA VAL A 182 10.60 2.37 17.95
C VAL A 182 10.08 1.08 18.62
N GLY A 183 9.10 1.21 19.52
CA GLY A 183 8.48 0.07 20.22
C GLY A 183 7.65 -0.86 19.34
N GLU A 184 7.29 -0.45 18.13
CA GLU A 184 6.47 -1.24 17.19
C GLU A 184 7.30 -2.13 16.26
N ARG A 185 8.61 -2.25 16.48
CA ARG A 185 9.54 -3.01 15.62
C ARG A 185 9.56 -4.51 15.91
N ASP A 186 8.65 -5.04 16.71
CA ASP A 186 8.65 -6.45 17.10
C ASP A 186 10.02 -6.95 17.64
N GLY A 187 10.72 -6.12 18.41
CA GLY A 187 12.05 -6.45 18.95
C GLY A 187 13.20 -6.45 17.92
N TYR A 188 13.01 -5.84 16.74
CA TYR A 188 14.01 -5.81 15.66
C TYR A 188 15.42 -5.44 16.13
N GLN A 189 16.39 -6.29 15.80
CA GLN A 189 17.80 -6.02 16.04
C GLN A 189 18.42 -5.24 14.89
N MET A 190 18.62 -3.94 15.09
CA MET A 190 19.30 -3.08 14.09
C MET A 190 20.72 -3.58 13.80
N ARG A 191 21.02 -3.80 12.51
CA ARG A 191 22.34 -4.22 12.00
C ARG A 191 22.75 -3.32 10.84
N PRO A 192 24.05 -3.10 10.61
CA PRO A 192 24.52 -2.31 9.46
C PRO A 192 24.03 -2.85 8.11
N VAL A 193 23.94 -4.18 7.98
CA VAL A 193 23.25 -4.83 6.84
C VAL A 193 21.87 -5.25 7.33
N ASN A 194 20.92 -4.35 7.13
CA ASN A 194 19.55 -4.45 7.61
C ASN A 194 18.65 -5.15 6.58
N THR A 195 17.82 -6.10 7.04
CA THR A 195 16.95 -6.91 6.18
C THR A 195 15.84 -6.07 5.52
N VAL A 196 15.25 -5.10 6.22
CA VAL A 196 14.19 -4.25 5.67
C VAL A 196 14.77 -3.28 4.63
N VAL A 197 15.88 -2.62 4.94
CA VAL A 197 16.59 -1.73 3.99
C VAL A 197 16.94 -2.46 2.69
N ASN A 198 17.44 -3.69 2.80
CA ASN A 198 17.82 -4.48 1.63
C ASN A 198 16.61 -5.07 0.88
N ALA A 199 15.47 -5.29 1.56
CA ALA A 199 14.21 -5.63 0.88
C ALA A 199 13.73 -4.46 0.02
N PHE A 200 13.74 -3.23 0.54
CA PHE A 200 13.47 -2.02 -0.25
C PHE A 200 14.49 -1.85 -1.38
N HIS A 201 15.77 -2.12 -1.14
CA HIS A 201 16.80 -2.04 -2.18
C HIS A 201 16.48 -2.96 -3.37
N TYR A 202 16.11 -4.22 -3.12
CA TYR A 202 15.65 -5.11 -4.18
C TYR A 202 14.42 -4.54 -4.90
N ARG A 203 13.39 -4.11 -4.15
CA ARG A 203 12.14 -3.62 -4.75
C ARG A 203 12.39 -2.41 -5.64
N THR A 204 13.24 -1.50 -5.20
CA THR A 204 13.62 -0.31 -5.97
C THR A 204 14.48 -0.61 -7.18
N LEU A 205 15.35 -1.63 -7.15
CA LEU A 205 16.04 -2.11 -8.35
C LEU A 205 15.06 -2.68 -9.38
N VAL A 206 14.04 -3.43 -8.95
CA VAL A 206 12.97 -3.91 -9.84
C VAL A 206 12.25 -2.72 -10.49
N CYS A 207 11.79 -1.75 -9.67
CA CYS A 207 11.14 -0.55 -10.17
C CYS A 207 12.05 0.25 -11.12
N MET A 208 13.33 0.43 -10.81
CA MET A 208 14.28 1.14 -11.69
C MET A 208 14.48 0.41 -13.03
N GLY A 209 14.43 -0.92 -13.05
CA GLY A 209 14.41 -1.68 -14.30
C GLY A 209 13.20 -1.35 -15.17
N ASP A 210 12.02 -1.22 -14.57
CA ASP A 210 10.79 -0.92 -15.29
C ASP A 210 10.66 0.57 -15.68
N LEU A 211 11.15 1.48 -14.82
CA LEU A 211 11.27 2.91 -15.12
C LEU A 211 12.24 3.17 -16.27
N ALA A 212 13.41 2.51 -16.26
CA ALA A 212 14.36 2.60 -17.37
C ALA A 212 13.76 2.05 -18.67
N GLN A 213 12.99 0.96 -18.60
CA GLN A 213 12.26 0.42 -19.75
C GLN A 213 11.25 1.43 -20.31
N ALA A 214 10.48 2.10 -19.43
CA ALA A 214 9.50 3.11 -19.80
C ALA A 214 10.11 4.31 -20.53
N LEU A 215 11.35 4.68 -20.17
CA LEU A 215 12.12 5.73 -20.84
C LEU A 215 12.90 5.26 -22.07
N GLY A 216 12.75 4.00 -22.49
CA GLY A 216 13.49 3.44 -23.62
C GLY A 216 14.98 3.14 -23.34
N LYS A 217 15.43 3.22 -22.09
CA LYS A 217 16.82 2.99 -21.65
C LYS A 217 17.12 1.50 -21.48
N GLN A 218 17.09 0.74 -22.57
CA GLN A 218 17.15 -0.74 -22.57
C GLN A 218 18.37 -1.31 -21.83
N ALA A 219 19.56 -0.71 -22.00
CA ALA A 219 20.77 -1.17 -21.34
C ALA A 219 20.71 -0.99 -19.81
N GLU A 220 20.21 0.15 -19.34
CA GLU A 220 20.02 0.43 -17.91
C GLU A 220 18.92 -0.48 -17.33
N ALA A 221 17.81 -0.69 -18.06
CA ALA A 221 16.75 -1.61 -17.66
C ALA A 221 17.27 -3.04 -17.45
N LYS A 222 18.09 -3.55 -18.38
CA LYS A 222 18.75 -4.85 -18.26
C LYS A 222 19.70 -4.88 -17.06
N HIS A 223 20.49 -3.83 -16.85
CA HIS A 223 21.43 -3.73 -15.74
C HIS A 223 20.72 -3.81 -14.39
N PHE A 224 19.67 -3.01 -14.16
CA PHE A 224 18.92 -3.05 -12.89
C PHE A 224 18.23 -4.39 -12.66
N ARG A 225 17.66 -5.02 -13.71
CA ARG A 225 17.08 -6.37 -13.59
C ARG A 225 18.13 -7.41 -13.18
N GLN A 226 19.33 -7.33 -13.73
CA GLN A 226 20.44 -8.22 -13.34
C GLN A 226 20.89 -7.96 -11.89
N GLN A 227 20.97 -6.70 -11.47
CA GLN A 227 21.25 -6.36 -10.08
C GLN A 227 20.17 -6.88 -9.14
N ALA A 228 18.88 -6.71 -9.46
CA ALA A 228 17.78 -7.23 -8.66
C ALA A 228 17.86 -8.76 -8.48
N VAL A 229 18.19 -9.50 -9.55
CA VAL A 229 18.42 -10.97 -9.46
C VAL A 229 19.58 -11.28 -8.50
N LYS A 230 20.73 -10.61 -8.66
CA LYS A 230 21.89 -10.79 -7.77
C LYS A 230 21.55 -10.47 -6.31
N ILE A 231 20.86 -9.36 -6.04
CA ILE A 231 20.45 -8.99 -4.68
C ILE A 231 19.51 -10.04 -4.10
N ARG A 232 18.54 -10.54 -4.87
CA ARG A 232 17.65 -11.61 -4.40
C ARG A 232 18.43 -12.86 -3.99
N GLU A 233 19.43 -13.26 -4.75
CA GLU A 233 20.29 -14.41 -4.43
C GLU A 233 21.08 -14.17 -3.15
N VAL A 234 21.86 -13.09 -3.08
CA VAL A 234 22.71 -12.75 -1.93
C VAL A 234 21.86 -12.54 -0.65
N PHE A 235 20.70 -11.91 -0.77
CA PHE A 235 19.77 -11.74 0.35
C PHE A 235 19.30 -13.08 0.91
N ASN A 236 18.88 -14.00 0.04
CA ASN A 236 18.39 -15.32 0.43
C ASN A 236 19.50 -16.25 0.96
N GLU A 237 20.76 -15.97 0.62
CA GLU A 237 21.93 -16.63 1.18
C GLU A 237 22.28 -16.10 2.58
N LYS A 238 22.34 -14.77 2.74
CA LYS A 238 22.91 -14.13 3.94
C LYS A 238 21.92 -13.83 5.05
N LEU A 239 20.66 -13.59 4.71
CA LEU A 239 19.65 -13.08 5.66
C LEU A 239 18.58 -14.11 5.98
N PHE A 240 18.61 -15.28 5.34
CA PHE A 240 17.72 -16.39 5.66
C PHE A 240 18.43 -17.37 6.60
N ASP A 241 17.78 -17.72 7.70
CA ASP A 241 18.23 -18.76 8.61
C ASP A 241 17.59 -20.11 8.21
N PRO A 242 18.39 -21.08 7.73
CA PRO A 242 17.87 -22.39 7.33
C PRO A 242 17.34 -23.23 8.49
N GLN A 243 17.72 -22.94 9.74
CA GLN A 243 17.26 -23.71 10.91
C GLN A 243 15.82 -23.35 11.28
N THR A 244 15.49 -22.06 11.28
CA THR A 244 14.14 -21.55 11.59
C THR A 244 13.25 -21.48 10.36
N ALA A 245 13.86 -21.51 9.16
CA ALA A 245 13.24 -21.27 7.86
C ALA A 245 12.61 -19.87 7.74
N LEU A 246 13.26 -18.86 8.34
CA LEU A 246 12.82 -17.47 8.41
C LEU A 246 13.97 -16.52 8.09
N TYR A 247 13.64 -15.26 7.82
CA TYR A 247 14.65 -14.22 7.69
C TYR A 247 14.99 -13.62 9.07
N VAL A 248 16.27 -13.35 9.27
CA VAL A 248 16.77 -12.63 10.46
C VAL A 248 16.74 -11.13 10.22
N ASP A 249 16.80 -10.32 11.27
CA ASP A 249 16.74 -8.85 11.18
C ASP A 249 17.93 -8.21 10.46
N GLY A 250 19.02 -8.93 10.29
CA GLY A 250 20.18 -8.45 9.55
C GLY A 250 21.36 -9.40 9.65
N GLU A 251 22.41 -9.15 8.88
CA GLU A 251 23.61 -10.01 8.85
C GLU A 251 24.21 -10.09 10.28
N GLY A 252 24.32 -11.31 10.82
CA GLY A 252 24.80 -11.59 12.18
C GLY A 252 23.74 -11.53 13.29
N SER A 253 22.48 -11.20 12.98
CA SER A 253 21.35 -11.37 13.91
C SER A 253 20.95 -12.86 14.03
N ARG A 254 20.36 -13.22 15.18
CA ARG A 254 19.66 -14.51 15.38
C ARG A 254 18.16 -14.33 15.64
N HIS A 255 17.69 -13.09 15.59
CA HIS A 255 16.29 -12.75 15.83
C HIS A 255 15.56 -12.60 14.49
N SER A 256 14.32 -13.10 14.45
CA SER A 256 13.41 -13.00 13.31
C SER A 256 12.17 -12.25 13.74
N SER A 257 12.11 -10.97 13.39
CA SER A 257 10.94 -10.11 13.60
C SER A 257 9.88 -10.32 12.51
N LEU A 258 8.67 -9.81 12.78
CA LEU A 258 7.64 -9.60 11.75
C LEU A 258 8.20 -8.84 10.54
N HIS A 259 8.88 -7.70 10.74
CA HIS A 259 9.37 -6.81 9.68
C HIS A 259 10.38 -7.50 8.76
N ALA A 260 11.31 -8.26 9.33
CA ALA A 260 12.30 -9.03 8.57
C ALA A 260 11.65 -10.06 7.64
N ASN A 261 10.40 -10.46 7.89
CA ASN A 261 9.70 -11.49 7.13
C ASN A 261 8.56 -10.93 6.26
N MET A 262 7.85 -9.88 6.70
CA MET A 262 6.74 -9.30 5.93
C MET A 262 7.23 -8.48 4.73
N PHE A 263 8.31 -7.70 4.87
CA PHE A 263 8.83 -6.87 3.77
C PHE A 263 9.37 -7.70 2.60
N PRO A 264 10.24 -8.71 2.81
CA PRO A 264 10.66 -9.61 1.73
C PRO A 264 9.48 -10.34 1.08
N LEU A 265 8.46 -10.69 1.87
CA LEU A 265 7.27 -11.37 1.39
C LEU A 265 6.41 -10.45 0.50
N ALA A 266 6.15 -9.22 0.94
CA ALA A 266 5.42 -8.19 0.17
C ALA A 266 6.16 -7.81 -1.12
N PHE A 267 7.49 -7.71 -1.08
CA PHE A 267 8.29 -7.31 -2.24
C PHE A 267 8.60 -8.45 -3.20
N GLY A 268 8.15 -9.68 -2.94
CA GLY A 268 8.35 -10.82 -3.82
C GLY A 268 9.79 -11.36 -3.84
N LEU A 269 10.52 -11.14 -2.74
CA LEU A 269 11.90 -11.57 -2.55
C LEU A 269 11.99 -13.04 -2.07
N VAL A 270 10.93 -13.51 -1.40
CA VAL A 270 10.84 -14.88 -0.87
C VAL A 270 10.62 -15.88 -2.02
N PRO A 271 11.51 -16.88 -2.17
CA PRO A 271 11.37 -17.93 -3.17
C PRO A 271 10.06 -18.72 -3.00
N PRO A 272 9.39 -19.15 -4.09
CA PRO A 272 8.09 -19.82 -4.04
C PRO A 272 7.99 -20.95 -3.00
N GLU A 273 9.03 -21.77 -2.88
CA GLU A 273 9.11 -22.92 -1.97
C GLU A 273 9.16 -22.54 -0.48
N ARG A 274 9.49 -21.29 -0.14
CA ARG A 274 9.56 -20.78 1.25
C ARG A 274 8.35 -19.90 1.61
N ARG A 275 7.60 -19.42 0.62
CA ARG A 275 6.52 -18.42 0.82
C ARG A 275 5.49 -18.85 1.86
N GLN A 276 5.02 -20.09 1.78
CA GLN A 276 3.99 -20.58 2.70
C GLN A 276 4.49 -20.53 4.16
N ARG A 277 5.70 -21.06 4.42
CA ARG A 277 6.30 -21.08 5.76
C ARG A 277 6.49 -19.68 6.34
N VAL A 278 6.96 -18.74 5.52
CA VAL A 278 7.16 -17.33 5.91
C VAL A 278 5.82 -16.63 6.14
N ALA A 279 4.82 -16.87 5.28
CA ALA A 279 3.47 -16.32 5.43
C ALA A 279 2.78 -16.85 6.71
N GLU A 280 2.97 -18.12 7.06
CA GLU A 280 2.48 -18.70 8.32
C GLU A 280 3.13 -18.02 9.53
N PHE A 281 4.44 -17.74 9.48
CA PHE A 281 5.11 -16.98 10.54
C PHE A 281 4.57 -15.55 10.64
N VAL A 282 4.48 -14.81 9.53
CA VAL A 282 3.90 -13.46 9.49
C VAL A 282 2.50 -13.45 10.11
N LYS A 283 1.65 -14.39 9.71
CA LYS A 283 0.31 -14.58 10.29
C LYS A 283 0.34 -14.84 11.80
N SER A 284 1.29 -15.64 12.28
CA SER A 284 1.41 -15.96 13.72
C SER A 284 1.76 -14.76 14.60
N ARG A 285 2.34 -13.69 14.03
CA ARG A 285 2.67 -12.46 14.76
C ARG A 285 1.49 -11.50 14.92
N GLY A 286 0.42 -11.66 14.11
CA GLY A 286 -0.68 -10.70 14.08
C GLY A 286 -0.22 -9.29 13.66
N MET A 287 -0.82 -8.24 14.23
CA MET A 287 -0.46 -6.83 13.97
C MET A 287 0.73 -6.36 14.84
N ALA A 288 1.83 -7.11 14.87
CA ALA A 288 3.04 -6.74 15.64
C ALA A 288 3.88 -5.65 14.94
N CYS A 289 3.22 -4.64 14.37
CA CYS A 289 3.83 -3.50 13.68
C CYS A 289 2.96 -2.26 13.88
N SER A 290 3.50 -1.09 13.56
CA SER A 290 2.76 0.17 13.61
C SER A 290 1.70 0.27 12.51
N VAL A 291 0.96 1.37 12.51
CA VAL A 291 0.03 1.71 11.44
C VAL A 291 0.74 1.90 10.10
N TYR A 292 1.97 2.43 10.08
CA TYR A 292 2.83 2.51 8.88
C TYR A 292 3.22 1.11 8.39
N GLY A 293 3.70 0.24 9.29
CA GLY A 293 4.08 -1.13 8.95
C GLY A 293 2.92 -1.97 8.41
N ALA A 294 1.69 -1.64 8.83
CA ALA A 294 0.49 -2.38 8.45
C ALA A 294 0.20 -2.35 6.94
N GLN A 295 0.62 -1.30 6.21
CA GLN A 295 0.56 -1.29 4.73
C GLN A 295 1.23 -2.55 4.15
N TYR A 296 2.47 -2.80 4.56
CA TYR A 296 3.29 -3.88 4.04
C TYR A 296 2.88 -5.25 4.59
N LEU A 297 2.42 -5.30 5.84
CA LEU A 297 1.84 -6.52 6.40
C LEU A 297 0.62 -6.98 5.59
N LEU A 298 -0.31 -6.06 5.30
CA LEU A 298 -1.53 -6.39 4.56
C LEU A 298 -1.21 -6.76 3.11
N GLU A 299 -0.30 -6.06 2.44
CA GLU A 299 0.18 -6.46 1.11
C GLU A 299 0.79 -7.88 1.13
N ALA A 300 1.67 -8.18 2.10
CA ALA A 300 2.26 -9.50 2.24
C ALA A 300 1.22 -10.61 2.44
N LEU A 301 0.21 -10.38 3.28
CA LEU A 301 -0.84 -11.35 3.56
C LEU A 301 -1.74 -11.58 2.34
N PHE A 302 -2.26 -10.51 1.72
CA PHE A 302 -3.12 -10.63 0.55
C PHE A 302 -2.39 -11.24 -0.66
N ASP A 303 -1.17 -10.82 -0.93
CA ASP A 303 -0.43 -11.34 -2.10
C ASP A 303 -0.06 -12.84 -1.94
N ASN A 304 -0.09 -13.36 -0.71
CA ASN A 304 0.20 -14.75 -0.36
C ASN A 304 -1.02 -15.54 0.14
N GLY A 305 -2.24 -15.14 -0.27
CA GLY A 305 -3.46 -15.93 -0.07
C GLY A 305 -3.98 -15.98 1.37
N GLN A 306 -3.57 -15.05 2.23
CA GLN A 306 -4.01 -14.96 3.64
C GLN A 306 -5.12 -13.90 3.82
N ALA A 307 -6.04 -13.78 2.86
CA ALA A 307 -7.08 -12.75 2.85
C ALA A 307 -7.97 -12.76 4.11
N ASP A 308 -8.38 -13.93 4.59
CA ASP A 308 -9.16 -14.07 5.84
C ASP A 308 -8.44 -13.44 7.03
N HIS A 309 -7.14 -13.67 7.14
CA HIS A 309 -6.36 -13.13 8.24
C HIS A 309 -6.14 -11.62 8.10
N ALA A 310 -5.85 -11.13 6.90
CA ALA A 310 -5.72 -9.70 6.64
C ALA A 310 -7.01 -8.93 7.01
N ILE A 311 -8.19 -9.47 6.63
CA ILE A 311 -9.49 -8.92 7.02
C ILE A 311 -9.66 -8.95 8.54
N ALA A 312 -9.36 -10.08 9.17
CA ALA A 312 -9.50 -10.23 10.62
C ALA A 312 -8.59 -9.27 11.41
N LEU A 313 -7.40 -8.94 10.91
CA LEU A 313 -6.52 -7.95 11.53
C LEU A 313 -7.12 -6.53 11.46
N MET A 314 -7.74 -6.17 10.34
CA MET A 314 -8.37 -4.85 10.20
C MET A 314 -9.56 -4.65 11.15
N THR A 315 -10.35 -5.72 11.35
CA THR A 315 -11.58 -5.73 12.16
C THR A 315 -11.40 -6.34 13.56
N ALA A 316 -10.17 -6.55 14.00
CA ALA A 316 -9.91 -7.15 15.30
C ALA A 316 -10.41 -6.28 16.47
N ALA A 317 -10.87 -6.90 17.55
CA ALA A 317 -11.16 -6.21 18.82
C ALA A 317 -9.89 -6.09 19.69
N THR A 318 -8.76 -5.76 19.07
CA THR A 318 -7.47 -5.51 19.72
C THR A 318 -7.11 -4.04 19.59
N ASP A 319 -6.23 -3.58 20.47
CA ASP A 319 -5.66 -2.22 20.50
C ASP A 319 -4.80 -1.86 19.28
N ARG A 320 -4.54 -2.80 18.36
CA ARG A 320 -3.84 -2.58 17.09
C ARG A 320 -4.75 -2.94 15.91
N SER A 321 -5.78 -2.13 15.72
CA SER A 321 -6.73 -2.28 14.63
C SER A 321 -7.40 -0.95 14.28
N TRP A 322 -7.89 -0.82 13.05
CA TRP A 322 -8.71 0.33 12.67
C TRP A 322 -10.08 0.30 13.36
N ARG A 323 -10.63 -0.89 13.63
CA ARG A 323 -11.82 -1.03 14.47
C ARG A 323 -11.64 -0.34 15.82
N HIS A 324 -10.49 -0.53 16.47
CA HIS A 324 -10.17 0.12 17.75
C HIS A 324 -10.14 1.65 17.64
N MET A 325 -9.47 2.19 16.61
CA MET A 325 -9.47 3.63 16.34
C MET A 325 -10.89 4.23 16.27
N ILE A 326 -11.83 3.49 15.67
CA ILE A 326 -13.21 3.95 15.48
C ILE A 326 -14.06 3.71 16.73
N ARG A 327 -14.06 2.49 17.26
CA ARG A 327 -15.03 2.05 18.28
C ARG A 327 -14.64 2.40 19.70
N ASP A 328 -13.35 2.34 19.99
CA ASP A 328 -12.86 2.48 21.35
C ASP A 328 -12.27 3.89 21.57
N LEU A 329 -11.58 4.44 20.56
CA LEU A 329 -11.02 5.80 20.62
C LEU A 329 -11.96 6.88 20.06
N GLY A 330 -12.94 6.52 19.22
CA GLY A 330 -13.95 7.46 18.68
C GLY A 330 -13.40 8.46 17.66
N THR A 331 -12.30 8.12 16.99
CA THR A 331 -11.64 8.99 16.00
C THR A 331 -12.47 9.11 14.72
N THR A 332 -12.30 10.22 14.00
CA THR A 332 -12.96 10.48 12.71
C THR A 332 -11.97 10.64 11.56
N ILE A 333 -10.70 10.39 11.82
CA ILE A 333 -9.56 10.42 10.89
C ILE A 333 -8.50 9.47 11.48
N THR A 334 -7.63 8.87 10.66
CA THR A 334 -6.65 7.91 11.17
C THR A 334 -5.56 8.57 12.01
N LEU A 335 -4.93 7.76 12.88
CA LEU A 335 -3.93 8.20 13.85
C LEU A 335 -2.49 7.92 13.39
N GLU A 336 -1.52 8.59 14.00
CA GLU A 336 -0.08 8.33 13.79
C GLU A 336 0.35 6.98 14.40
N ALA A 337 -0.18 6.62 15.56
CA ALA A 337 0.05 5.32 16.18
C ALA A 337 -1.30 4.66 16.50
N TRP A 338 -1.27 3.39 16.91
CA TRP A 338 -2.51 2.66 17.20
C TRP A 338 -3.31 3.26 18.37
N ASP A 339 -2.61 3.79 19.39
CA ASP A 339 -3.16 4.32 20.63
C ASP A 339 -2.09 5.20 21.33
N THR A 340 -2.54 6.17 22.15
CA THR A 340 -1.65 7.08 22.89
C THR A 340 -0.74 6.34 23.86
N LYS A 341 -1.10 5.13 24.29
CA LYS A 341 -0.22 4.27 25.10
C LYS A 341 1.07 3.85 24.39
N TYR A 342 1.05 3.76 23.05
CA TYR A 342 2.23 3.43 22.25
C TYR A 342 3.04 4.67 21.88
N LYS A 343 2.34 5.79 21.67
CA LYS A 343 2.94 7.10 21.41
C LYS A 343 2.12 8.21 22.08
N PRO A 344 2.50 8.67 23.29
CA PRO A 344 1.72 9.65 24.05
C PRO A 344 1.57 11.01 23.35
N ASN A 345 2.56 11.39 22.54
CA ASN A 345 2.57 12.62 21.74
C ASN A 345 2.18 12.37 20.28
N GLN A 346 1.30 11.39 20.01
CA GLN A 346 0.87 11.09 18.65
C GLN A 346 -0.04 12.17 18.07
N ASP A 347 0.04 12.33 16.76
CA ASP A 347 -0.93 13.09 15.99
C ASP A 347 -2.23 12.29 15.84
N TRP A 348 -3.35 12.99 15.96
CA TRP A 348 -4.69 12.41 15.82
C TRP A 348 -5.26 12.56 14.41
N ASN A 349 -4.42 12.85 13.43
CA ASN A 349 -4.78 13.07 12.03
C ASN A 349 -3.63 12.71 11.06
N HIS A 350 -3.25 11.45 10.99
CA HIS A 350 -2.04 11.04 10.26
C HIS A 350 -2.32 10.26 8.99
N ALA A 351 -1.65 10.64 7.89
CA ALA A 351 -1.86 10.11 6.55
C ALA A 351 -1.49 8.64 6.40
N TRP A 352 -0.33 8.20 6.91
CA TRP A 352 0.05 6.78 6.86
C TRP A 352 -0.94 5.85 7.55
N GLY A 353 -1.84 6.41 8.37
CA GLY A 353 -2.79 5.65 9.14
C GLY A 353 -3.87 5.03 8.26
N ALA A 354 -4.00 5.49 7.02
CA ALA A 354 -5.11 5.18 6.12
C ALA A 354 -4.76 4.15 5.03
N ALA A 355 -3.84 3.21 5.31
CA ALA A 355 -3.54 2.08 4.43
C ALA A 355 -4.80 1.35 3.87
N PRO A 356 -5.90 1.13 4.63
CA PRO A 356 -7.10 0.50 4.09
C PRO A 356 -7.72 1.21 2.87
N ALA A 357 -7.51 2.53 2.70
CA ALA A 357 -7.97 3.26 1.51
C ALA A 357 -7.38 2.72 0.20
N ASN A 358 -6.18 2.13 0.24
CA ASN A 358 -5.59 1.48 -0.94
C ASN A 358 -5.62 -0.05 -0.86
N ILE A 359 -5.57 -0.64 0.34
CA ILE A 359 -5.59 -2.09 0.51
C ILE A 359 -6.94 -2.68 0.09
N LEU A 360 -8.07 -2.06 0.45
CA LEU A 360 -9.38 -2.60 0.09
C LEU A 360 -9.57 -2.62 -1.44
N PRO A 361 -9.27 -1.55 -2.19
CA PRO A 361 -9.38 -1.59 -3.65
C PRO A 361 -8.31 -2.45 -4.35
N ARG A 362 -7.04 -2.31 -3.97
CA ARG A 362 -5.92 -2.97 -4.67
C ARG A 362 -5.79 -4.44 -4.32
N LYS A 363 -6.05 -4.83 -3.07
CA LYS A 363 -5.71 -6.18 -2.56
C LYS A 363 -6.92 -7.04 -2.26
N LEU A 364 -7.96 -6.49 -1.63
CA LEU A 364 -9.21 -7.23 -1.36
C LEU A 364 -10.06 -7.34 -2.63
N MET A 365 -10.32 -6.22 -3.31
CA MET A 365 -11.03 -6.22 -4.60
C MET A 365 -10.12 -6.59 -5.77
N GLY A 366 -8.81 -6.45 -5.57
CA GLY A 366 -7.78 -6.92 -6.51
C GLY A 366 -7.66 -6.08 -7.77
N VAL A 367 -8.02 -4.79 -7.72
CA VAL A 367 -7.97 -3.90 -8.88
C VAL A 367 -6.64 -3.15 -8.90
N GLU A 368 -5.72 -3.60 -9.75
CA GLU A 368 -4.36 -3.03 -9.86
C GLU A 368 -3.97 -2.84 -11.34
N PRO A 369 -3.35 -1.72 -11.72
CA PRO A 369 -2.82 -1.56 -13.07
C PRO A 369 -1.64 -2.54 -13.31
N LEU A 370 -1.67 -3.24 -14.44
CA LEU A 370 -0.58 -4.11 -14.91
C LEU A 370 0.26 -3.44 -16.00
N GLU A 371 -0.35 -2.49 -16.71
CA GLU A 371 0.31 -1.65 -17.69
C GLU A 371 -0.04 -0.19 -17.44
N ALA A 372 0.90 0.68 -17.83
CA ALA A 372 0.86 2.10 -17.56
C ALA A 372 -0.47 2.74 -18.00
N GLY A 373 -1.00 3.63 -17.17
CA GLY A 373 -2.24 4.34 -17.44
C GLY A 373 -3.47 3.44 -17.55
N PHE A 374 -3.51 2.31 -16.83
CA PHE A 374 -4.63 1.34 -16.86
C PHE A 374 -4.94 0.75 -18.25
N HIS A 375 -3.94 0.64 -19.13
CA HIS A 375 -4.09 -0.07 -20.41
C HIS A 375 -4.45 -1.55 -20.21
N LYS A 376 -3.82 -2.20 -19.22
CA LYS A 376 -4.16 -3.53 -18.71
C LYS A 376 -4.37 -3.43 -17.20
N VAL A 377 -5.45 -4.00 -16.69
CA VAL A 377 -5.78 -4.02 -15.26
C VAL A 377 -5.93 -5.46 -14.77
N ARG A 378 -5.44 -5.77 -13.58
CA ARG A 378 -5.76 -7.02 -12.88
C ARG A 378 -7.07 -6.82 -12.13
N ILE A 379 -7.93 -7.83 -12.14
CA ILE A 379 -9.09 -7.93 -11.23
C ILE A 379 -9.00 -9.28 -10.54
N ARG A 380 -8.57 -9.28 -9.27
CA ARG A 380 -8.35 -10.47 -8.46
C ARG A 380 -9.03 -10.34 -7.09
N PRO A 381 -10.36 -10.40 -7.02
CA PRO A 381 -11.06 -10.36 -5.73
C PRO A 381 -10.61 -11.51 -4.83
N GLN A 382 -10.35 -11.19 -3.57
CA GLN A 382 -9.95 -12.12 -2.52
C GLN A 382 -10.98 -12.04 -1.38
N PRO A 383 -12.12 -12.75 -1.50
CA PRO A 383 -13.28 -12.52 -0.64
C PRO A 383 -13.04 -12.78 0.85
N GLY A 384 -12.12 -13.70 1.18
CA GLY A 384 -12.00 -14.24 2.52
C GLY A 384 -13.37 -14.66 3.06
N SER A 385 -13.73 -14.12 4.23
CA SER A 385 -14.99 -14.38 4.92
C SER A 385 -16.17 -13.52 4.42
N LEU A 386 -15.95 -12.60 3.48
CA LEU A 386 -17.01 -11.72 2.97
C LEU A 386 -17.97 -12.47 2.05
N LYS A 387 -19.26 -12.16 2.22
CA LYS A 387 -20.35 -12.68 1.39
C LYS A 387 -20.49 -11.90 0.09
N TRP A 388 -20.21 -10.61 0.12
CA TRP A 388 -20.24 -9.74 -1.05
C TRP A 388 -19.39 -8.49 -0.80
N ALA A 389 -18.88 -7.89 -1.87
CA ALA A 389 -18.30 -6.56 -1.86
C ALA A 389 -18.44 -5.90 -3.23
N ARG A 390 -18.51 -4.57 -3.24
CA ARG A 390 -18.61 -3.72 -4.43
C ARG A 390 -17.61 -2.57 -4.34
N LEU A 391 -17.01 -2.24 -5.48
CA LEU A 391 -16.07 -1.15 -5.67
C LEU A 391 -16.36 -0.45 -6.99
N ASP A 392 -16.46 0.87 -6.93
CA ASP A 392 -16.35 1.75 -8.09
C ASP A 392 -15.01 2.49 -7.95
N LEU A 393 -14.00 2.11 -8.74
CA LEU A 393 -12.63 2.68 -8.66
C LEU A 393 -12.41 3.69 -9.79
N PRO A 394 -12.09 4.96 -9.51
CA PRO A 394 -11.72 5.91 -10.55
C PRO A 394 -10.37 5.56 -11.15
N THR A 395 -10.25 5.63 -12.48
CA THR A 395 -8.95 5.49 -13.17
C THR A 395 -8.80 6.56 -14.24
N ILE A 396 -7.58 6.76 -14.74
CA ILE A 396 -7.30 7.71 -15.82
C ILE A 396 -8.07 7.42 -17.13
N ARG A 397 -8.59 6.20 -17.32
CA ARG A 397 -9.41 5.83 -18.49
C ARG A 397 -10.92 5.87 -18.23
N GLY A 398 -11.33 6.10 -16.99
CA GLY A 398 -12.71 5.98 -16.53
C GLY A 398 -12.84 4.96 -15.40
N PRO A 399 -14.02 4.86 -14.76
CA PRO A 399 -14.18 4.00 -13.61
C PRO A 399 -14.12 2.51 -13.98
N VAL A 400 -13.49 1.72 -13.12
CA VAL A 400 -13.56 0.24 -13.12
C VAL A 400 -14.54 -0.17 -12.03
N HIS A 401 -15.63 -0.82 -12.43
CA HIS A 401 -16.63 -1.32 -11.49
C HIS A 401 -16.40 -2.81 -11.23
N VAL A 402 -16.37 -3.21 -9.96
CA VAL A 402 -16.19 -4.60 -9.55
C VAL A 402 -17.17 -4.93 -8.43
N GLU A 403 -17.92 -6.01 -8.59
CA GLU A 403 -18.81 -6.54 -7.56
C GLU A 403 -18.68 -8.05 -7.52
N PHE A 404 -18.52 -8.63 -6.33
CA PHE A 404 -18.57 -10.07 -6.18
C PHE A 404 -19.63 -10.51 -5.17
N GLN A 405 -20.14 -11.73 -5.35
CA GLN A 405 -20.81 -12.50 -4.31
C GLN A 405 -20.07 -13.82 -4.11
N SER A 406 -19.90 -14.22 -2.85
CA SER A 406 -19.12 -15.37 -2.43
C SER A 406 -19.93 -16.21 -1.47
N SER A 407 -20.11 -17.47 -1.82
CA SER A 407 -20.73 -18.50 -0.99
C SER A 407 -19.88 -19.78 -1.02
N PRO A 408 -20.12 -20.75 -0.13
CA PRO A 408 -19.42 -22.03 -0.16
C PRO A 408 -19.61 -22.81 -1.47
N ALA A 409 -20.76 -22.66 -2.14
CA ALA A 409 -21.11 -23.41 -3.34
C ALA A 409 -20.78 -22.68 -4.65
N ARG A 410 -20.65 -21.35 -4.61
CA ARG A 410 -20.57 -20.52 -5.81
C ARG A 410 -19.88 -19.20 -5.54
N PHE A 411 -19.12 -18.73 -6.53
CA PHE A 411 -18.64 -17.37 -6.62
C PHE A 411 -19.15 -16.71 -7.90
N THR A 412 -19.58 -15.47 -7.81
CA THR A 412 -19.95 -14.63 -8.96
C THR A 412 -19.19 -13.32 -8.89
N LEU A 413 -18.83 -12.79 -10.06
CA LEU A 413 -18.11 -11.54 -10.22
C LEU A 413 -18.71 -10.78 -11.40
N SER A 414 -19.10 -9.54 -11.18
CA SER A 414 -19.50 -8.56 -12.19
C SER A 414 -18.39 -7.53 -12.33
N VAL A 415 -17.98 -7.27 -13.56
CA VAL A 415 -16.93 -6.31 -13.89
C VAL A 415 -17.45 -5.39 -14.98
N ARG A 416 -17.18 -4.09 -14.86
CA ARG A 416 -17.36 -3.13 -15.96
C ARG A 416 -16.10 -2.33 -16.18
N LEU A 417 -15.51 -2.50 -17.36
CA LEU A 417 -14.26 -1.88 -17.77
C LEU A 417 -14.52 -0.68 -18.69
N PRO A 418 -13.80 0.43 -18.52
CA PRO A 418 -13.90 1.57 -19.42
C PRO A 418 -13.37 1.22 -20.82
N ALA A 419 -13.71 2.05 -21.81
CA ALA A 419 -13.17 1.91 -23.15
C ALA A 419 -11.63 2.00 -23.15
N ASN A 420 -10.98 1.34 -24.12
CA ASN A 420 -9.51 1.29 -24.25
C ASN A 420 -8.77 0.68 -23.05
N THR A 421 -9.44 -0.19 -22.28
CA THR A 421 -8.86 -1.01 -21.21
C THR A 421 -9.13 -2.48 -21.47
N ARG A 422 -8.16 -3.33 -21.14
CA ARG A 422 -8.34 -4.79 -21.04
C ARG A 422 -7.99 -5.29 -19.66
N ALA A 423 -8.49 -6.46 -19.28
CA ALA A 423 -8.22 -7.05 -17.98
C ALA A 423 -7.70 -8.48 -18.03
N GLU A 424 -6.94 -8.79 -16.99
CA GLU A 424 -6.63 -10.14 -16.52
C GLU A 424 -7.53 -10.41 -15.30
N VAL A 425 -8.53 -11.27 -15.46
CA VAL A 425 -9.54 -11.52 -14.42
C VAL A 425 -9.27 -12.85 -13.74
N TRP A 426 -9.12 -12.81 -12.43
CA TRP A 426 -8.88 -13.97 -11.57
C TRP A 426 -10.14 -14.25 -10.75
N VAL A 427 -10.75 -15.40 -10.96
CA VAL A 427 -11.91 -15.84 -10.18
C VAL A 427 -11.50 -16.97 -9.24
N PRO A 428 -11.79 -16.88 -7.93
CA PRO A 428 -11.51 -17.99 -7.03
C PRO A 428 -12.32 -19.23 -7.42
N ALA A 429 -11.67 -20.38 -7.44
CA ALA A 429 -12.27 -21.66 -7.79
C ALA A 429 -11.63 -22.78 -6.96
N THR A 430 -12.43 -23.75 -6.52
CA THR A 430 -11.91 -25.03 -6.06
C THR A 430 -11.84 -25.95 -7.29
N PRO A 431 -10.69 -26.60 -7.58
CA PRO A 431 -10.65 -27.62 -8.60
C PRO A 431 -11.55 -28.77 -8.17
N SER A 432 -12.78 -28.82 -8.67
CA SER A 432 -13.51 -30.08 -8.73
C SER A 432 -12.85 -30.94 -9.82
N SER A 433 -12.95 -32.26 -9.73
CA SER A 433 -12.28 -33.27 -10.57
C SER A 433 -12.62 -33.23 -12.08
N GLY A 434 -13.07 -32.10 -12.62
CA GLY A 434 -13.35 -31.84 -14.02
C GLY A 434 -12.55 -30.67 -14.62
N GLU A 435 -12.93 -30.25 -15.83
CA GLU A 435 -12.26 -29.18 -16.56
C GLU A 435 -12.39 -27.82 -15.83
N ALA A 436 -11.24 -27.14 -15.68
CA ALA A 436 -11.06 -25.78 -15.16
C ALA A 436 -11.85 -24.74 -15.98
N THR A 437 -13.16 -24.68 -15.76
CA THR A 437 -14.11 -23.88 -16.54
C THR A 437 -14.74 -22.78 -15.70
N VAL A 438 -14.94 -21.62 -16.34
CA VAL A 438 -15.62 -20.44 -15.80
C VAL A 438 -16.78 -20.13 -16.74
N LEU A 439 -17.95 -19.79 -16.21
CA LEU A 439 -19.02 -19.19 -17.02
C LEU A 439 -18.70 -17.71 -17.20
N VAL A 440 -18.44 -17.28 -18.43
CA VAL A 440 -18.20 -15.88 -18.80
C VAL A 440 -19.36 -15.43 -19.68
N ASP A 441 -20.15 -14.48 -19.19
CA ASP A 441 -21.37 -14.00 -19.87
C ASP A 441 -22.32 -15.15 -20.24
N GLY A 442 -22.47 -16.10 -19.32
CA GLY A 442 -23.29 -17.31 -19.49
C GLY A 442 -22.68 -18.43 -20.34
N LEU A 443 -21.51 -18.19 -20.96
CA LEU A 443 -20.84 -19.17 -21.82
C LEU A 443 -19.66 -19.83 -21.08
N ARG A 444 -19.54 -21.16 -21.17
CA ARG A 444 -18.39 -21.87 -20.61
C ARG A 444 -17.11 -21.48 -21.36
N ARG A 445 -16.09 -21.06 -20.60
CA ARG A 445 -14.74 -20.82 -21.09
C ARG A 445 -13.73 -21.56 -20.22
N ARG A 446 -12.64 -22.01 -20.84
CA ARG A 446 -11.51 -22.58 -20.11
C ARG A 446 -10.69 -21.45 -19.48
N GLY A 447 -10.37 -21.58 -18.20
CA GLY A 447 -9.44 -20.70 -17.50
C GLY A 447 -8.08 -21.37 -17.30
N GLN A 448 -7.05 -20.55 -17.11
CA GLN A 448 -5.75 -21.04 -16.65
C GLN A 448 -5.80 -21.19 -15.12
N GLN A 449 -5.60 -22.41 -14.62
CA GLN A 449 -5.50 -22.64 -13.18
C GLN A 449 -4.18 -22.07 -12.64
N VAL A 450 -4.27 -21.18 -11.65
CA VAL A 450 -3.13 -20.64 -10.91
C VAL A 450 -3.48 -20.60 -9.43
N GLY A 451 -2.91 -21.52 -8.65
CA GLY A 451 -3.25 -21.68 -7.23
C GLY A 451 -4.75 -21.98 -7.05
N GLU A 452 -5.44 -21.21 -6.21
CA GLU A 452 -6.90 -21.31 -5.98
C GLU A 452 -7.74 -20.44 -6.96
N PHE A 453 -7.16 -19.99 -8.07
CA PHE A 453 -7.84 -19.13 -9.04
C PHE A 453 -7.86 -19.75 -10.44
N LEU A 454 -8.92 -19.41 -11.18
CA LEU A 454 -8.97 -19.52 -12.64
C LEU A 454 -8.76 -18.13 -13.24
N VAL A 455 -7.81 -18.03 -14.16
CA VAL A 455 -7.47 -16.77 -14.84
C VAL A 455 -8.07 -16.76 -16.24
N ILE A 456 -8.77 -15.68 -16.56
CA ILE A 456 -9.31 -15.38 -17.88
C ILE A 456 -8.62 -14.13 -18.41
N GLU A 457 -7.91 -14.27 -19.53
CA GLU A 457 -7.23 -13.17 -20.21
C GLU A 457 -7.16 -13.43 -21.73
N PRO A 458 -7.36 -12.40 -22.58
CA PRO A 458 -7.79 -11.05 -22.24
C PRO A 458 -9.31 -10.93 -22.06
N VAL A 459 -9.74 -10.04 -21.17
CA VAL A 459 -11.11 -9.54 -21.08
C VAL A 459 -11.14 -8.10 -21.61
N GLY A 460 -12.02 -7.80 -22.56
CA GLY A 460 -12.10 -6.48 -23.19
C GLY A 460 -12.85 -5.44 -22.35
N SER A 461 -13.05 -4.25 -22.90
CA SER A 461 -13.90 -3.21 -22.29
C SER A 461 -15.38 -3.60 -22.32
N GLY A 462 -16.17 -3.05 -21.40
CA GLY A 462 -17.61 -3.34 -21.30
C GLY A 462 -17.97 -4.08 -20.02
N ALA A 463 -19.22 -4.54 -19.95
CA ALA A 463 -19.73 -5.29 -18.81
C ALA A 463 -19.55 -6.79 -19.03
N HIS A 464 -19.00 -7.47 -18.03
CA HIS A 464 -18.73 -8.90 -18.03
C HIS A 464 -19.15 -9.54 -16.71
N SER A 465 -19.68 -10.75 -16.79
CA SER A 465 -20.03 -11.58 -15.64
C SER A 465 -19.22 -12.87 -15.65
N PHE A 466 -18.75 -13.27 -14.48
CA PHE A 466 -17.99 -14.49 -14.27
C PHE A 466 -18.63 -15.31 -13.15
N GLN A 467 -18.70 -16.62 -13.33
CA GLN A 467 -19.18 -17.53 -12.29
C GLN A 467 -18.34 -18.80 -12.25
N THR A 468 -18.00 -19.20 -11.02
CA THR A 468 -17.39 -20.50 -10.71
C THR A 468 -18.24 -21.23 -9.68
N GLU A 469 -18.34 -22.54 -9.84
CA GLU A 469 -18.85 -23.42 -8.80
C GLU A 469 -17.71 -23.77 -7.85
N ARG A 470 -18.01 -23.84 -6.56
CA ARG A 470 -17.07 -24.25 -5.53
C ARG A 470 -17.57 -25.57 -4.94
N GLY A 471 -16.75 -26.60 -5.01
CA GLY A 471 -16.94 -27.81 -4.21
C GLY A 471 -16.70 -27.50 -2.74
N SER A 472 -17.49 -28.12 -1.86
CA SER A 472 -17.20 -28.18 -0.43
C SER A 472 -15.79 -28.78 -0.23
N LYS A 473 -14.89 -28.02 0.41
CA LYS A 473 -13.56 -28.49 0.82
C LYS A 473 -13.67 -29.68 1.78
#